data_AF-A0A925BQZ0-F1
#
_entry.id   AF-A0A925BQZ0-F1
#
_cell.length_a   1.000
_cell.length_b   1.000
_cell.length_c   1.000
_cell.angle_alpha   90.00
_cell.angle_beta   90.00
_cell.angle_gamma   90.00
#
_symmetry.space_group_name_H-M   'P 1'
#
loop_
_entity.id
_entity.type
_entity.pdbx_description
1 polymer ?
#
loop_
_entity_poly.entity_id
_entity_poly.type
_entity_poly.pdbx_seq_one_letter_code
_entity_poly.pdbx_strand_id
1 'polypeptide(L)'
;MLRCWCVLVLLLCVTRPVSAQEPLQRIAFGSCAKQDKPQPIWDAVVETKPQLFLFIGDNIYGDTEDMTVLKQKWDLLGAQPGYQKLKQTCPVLATWDDHDYGANDAGAEYPKKRESQQLFQDFFGIPKDSPRRQREGVYHAEIFGPPGRRVQILLLDARYFRGP
;
A
#
# COMPACT_ATOMS: atom_id res chain seq x y z
N MET A 1 -4.93 -24.40 -48.58
CA MET A 1 -4.32 -23.37 -47.71
C MET A 1 -5.18 -23.21 -46.46
N LEU A 2 -4.83 -23.89 -45.36
CA LEU A 2 -5.54 -23.75 -44.09
C LEU A 2 -5.01 -22.48 -43.39
N ARG A 3 -5.85 -21.45 -43.26
CA ARG A 3 -5.54 -20.29 -42.41
C ARG A 3 -5.87 -20.64 -40.97
N CYS A 4 -4.84 -20.91 -40.18
CA CYS A 4 -4.92 -21.04 -38.73
C CYS A 4 -5.17 -19.64 -38.15
N TRP A 5 -6.32 -19.45 -37.49
CA TRP A 5 -6.59 -18.22 -36.74
C TRP A 5 -6.15 -18.44 -35.30
N CYS A 6 -5.00 -17.88 -34.92
CA CYS A 6 -4.62 -17.75 -33.52
C CYS A 6 -5.49 -16.67 -32.88
N VAL A 7 -6.44 -17.07 -32.03
CA VAL A 7 -7.15 -16.14 -31.14
C VAL A 7 -6.23 -15.80 -29.99
N LEU A 8 -5.67 -14.59 -30.00
CA LEU A 8 -4.91 -14.02 -28.89
C LEU A 8 -5.90 -13.57 -27.81
N VAL A 9 -6.07 -14.37 -26.76
CA VAL A 9 -6.85 -13.97 -25.57
C VAL A 9 -5.97 -13.04 -24.73
N LEU A 10 -6.18 -11.72 -24.85
CA LEU A 10 -5.64 -10.75 -23.89
C LEU A 10 -6.38 -10.91 -22.56
N LEU A 11 -5.74 -11.58 -21.58
CA LEU A 11 -6.12 -11.52 -20.18
C LEU A 11 -5.80 -10.12 -19.63
N LEU A 12 -6.68 -9.16 -19.86
CA LEU A 12 -6.68 -7.91 -19.13
C LEU A 12 -7.05 -8.22 -17.67
N CYS A 13 -6.05 -8.34 -16.80
CA CYS A 13 -6.26 -8.27 -15.35
C CYS A 13 -6.74 -6.86 -14.99
N VAL A 14 -8.03 -6.59 -15.19
CA VAL A 14 -8.66 -5.37 -14.69
C VAL A 14 -8.86 -5.59 -13.20
N THR A 15 -7.95 -5.06 -12.39
CA THR A 15 -8.21 -4.88 -10.96
C THR A 15 -9.48 -4.04 -10.86
N ARG A 16 -10.60 -4.65 -10.45
CA ARG A 16 -11.83 -3.90 -10.23
C ARG A 16 -11.54 -2.92 -9.09
N PRO A 17 -11.57 -1.59 -9.33
CA PRO A 17 -11.63 -0.68 -8.19
C PRO A 17 -12.86 -1.09 -7.38
N VAL A 18 -12.77 -1.04 -6.05
CA VAL A 18 -13.97 -1.16 -5.22
C VAL A 18 -14.85 0.02 -5.63
N SER A 19 -15.83 -0.27 -6.48
CA SER A 19 -16.77 0.73 -6.94
C SER A 19 -17.50 1.27 -5.71
N ALA A 20 -17.69 2.58 -5.64
CA ALA A 20 -18.48 3.25 -4.62
C ALA A 20 -19.94 2.74 -4.51
N GLN A 21 -20.33 1.79 -5.35
CA GLN A 21 -21.67 1.21 -5.43
C GLN A 21 -21.84 -0.07 -4.59
N GLU A 22 -20.76 -0.77 -4.22
CA GLU A 22 -20.83 -2.00 -3.42
C GLU A 22 -20.50 -1.74 -1.94
N PRO A 23 -21.34 -2.17 -0.99
CA PRO A 23 -21.02 -2.08 0.43
C PRO A 23 -19.75 -2.86 0.77
N LEU A 24 -18.83 -2.21 1.49
CA LEU A 24 -17.63 -2.85 2.01
C LEU A 24 -18.01 -3.74 3.21
N GLN A 25 -17.70 -5.03 3.12
CA GLN A 25 -18.06 -6.07 4.10
C GLN A 25 -16.83 -6.76 4.69
N ARG A 26 -15.72 -6.83 3.95
CA ARG A 26 -14.49 -7.48 4.42
C ARG A 26 -13.27 -6.61 4.19
N ILE A 27 -12.69 -6.18 5.30
CA ILE A 27 -11.44 -5.43 5.36
C ILE A 27 -10.41 -6.33 6.04
N ALA A 28 -9.30 -6.58 5.36
CA ALA A 28 -8.12 -7.16 5.99
C ALA A 28 -7.14 -6.03 6.34
N PHE A 29 -6.33 -6.21 7.37
CA PHE A 29 -5.30 -5.26 7.75
C PHE A 29 -4.10 -5.97 8.35
N GLY A 30 -2.93 -5.36 8.24
CA GLY A 30 -1.70 -5.92 8.75
C GLY A 30 -0.55 -4.92 8.82
N SER A 31 0.45 -5.27 9.63
CA SER A 31 1.67 -4.53 9.88
C SER A 31 2.84 -5.49 10.07
N CYS A 32 4.04 -4.94 10.25
CA CYS A 32 5.26 -5.68 10.61
C CYS A 32 5.65 -6.74 9.55
N ALA A 33 5.42 -6.41 8.28
CA ALA A 33 5.63 -7.27 7.13
C ALA A 33 7.10 -7.20 6.66
N LYS A 34 8.02 -7.77 7.45
CA LYS A 34 9.45 -7.71 7.17
C LYS A 34 9.81 -8.26 5.77
N GLN A 35 10.16 -7.35 4.88
CA GLN A 35 10.29 -7.51 3.43
C GLN A 35 11.38 -8.49 2.98
N ASP A 36 12.34 -8.79 3.85
CA ASP A 36 13.46 -9.71 3.59
C ASP A 36 13.25 -11.11 4.22
N LYS A 37 12.06 -11.39 4.76
CA LYS A 37 11.67 -12.69 5.32
C LYS A 37 10.59 -13.35 4.46
N PRO A 38 10.41 -14.68 4.58
CA PRO A 38 9.23 -15.34 4.03
C PRO A 38 7.95 -14.76 4.63
N GLN A 39 6.96 -14.47 3.79
CA GLN A 39 5.66 -13.91 4.18
C GLN A 39 4.51 -14.84 3.76
N PRO A 40 4.40 -16.08 4.30
CA PRO A 40 3.34 -17.01 3.92
C PRO A 40 1.94 -16.52 4.33
N ILE A 41 1.86 -15.52 5.23
CA ILE A 41 0.61 -14.92 5.69
C ILE A 41 -0.25 -14.37 4.54
N TRP A 42 0.37 -13.94 3.43
CA TRP A 42 -0.37 -13.41 2.28
C TRP A 42 -1.34 -14.42 1.68
N ASP A 43 -1.00 -15.72 1.67
CA ASP A 43 -1.91 -16.73 1.13
C ASP A 43 -3.18 -16.85 1.98
N ALA A 44 -3.02 -16.85 3.31
CA ALA A 44 -4.15 -16.85 4.22
C ALA A 44 -5.00 -15.57 4.08
N VAL A 45 -4.36 -14.39 3.96
CA VAL A 45 -5.08 -13.12 3.73
C VAL A 45 -5.88 -13.18 2.43
N VAL A 46 -5.27 -13.61 1.32
CA VAL A 46 -5.95 -13.71 0.02
C VAL A 46 -7.10 -14.72 0.05
N GLU A 47 -6.95 -15.84 0.77
CA GLU A 47 -8.01 -16.84 0.92
C GLU A 47 -9.27 -16.27 1.59
N THR A 48 -9.11 -15.28 2.47
CA THR A 48 -10.27 -14.58 3.03
C THR A 48 -11.05 -13.77 1.99
N LYS A 49 -10.52 -13.52 0.78
CA LYS A 49 -11.10 -12.68 -0.28
C LYS A 49 -11.44 -11.27 0.23
N PRO A 50 -10.47 -10.50 0.73
CA PRO A 50 -10.72 -9.14 1.21
C PRO A 50 -11.22 -8.26 0.07
N GLN A 51 -12.10 -7.31 0.38
CA GLN A 51 -12.47 -6.25 -0.56
C GLN A 51 -11.52 -5.07 -0.46
N LEU A 52 -10.82 -4.92 0.66
CA LEU A 52 -9.83 -3.89 0.93
C LEU A 52 -8.77 -4.46 1.85
N PHE A 53 -7.49 -4.16 1.59
CA PHE A 53 -6.41 -4.40 2.52
C PHE A 53 -5.84 -3.07 3.05
N LEU A 54 -5.60 -2.99 4.36
CA LEU A 54 -4.97 -1.85 5.01
C LEU A 54 -3.59 -2.23 5.54
N PHE A 55 -2.56 -1.61 4.98
CA PHE A 55 -1.26 -1.53 5.62
C PHE A 55 -1.30 -0.46 6.70
N ILE A 56 -1.05 -0.86 7.94
CA ILE A 56 -1.22 0.02 9.11
C ILE A 56 0.11 0.41 9.79
N GLY A 57 1.25 0.14 9.15
CA GLY A 57 2.58 0.46 9.67
C GLY A 57 3.55 -0.71 9.58
N ASP A 58 4.85 -0.44 9.71
CA ASP A 58 5.93 -1.42 9.56
C ASP A 58 5.74 -2.33 8.33
N ASN A 59 5.37 -1.72 7.21
CA ASN A 59 5.19 -2.39 5.93
C ASN A 59 6.54 -2.91 5.39
N ILE A 60 7.62 -2.22 5.72
CA ILE A 60 9.02 -2.55 5.52
C ILE A 60 9.85 -2.10 6.74
N TYR A 61 11.03 -2.70 6.91
CA TYR A 61 12.05 -2.27 7.88
C TYR A 61 13.15 -1.50 7.17
N GLY A 62 13.06 -0.17 7.21
CA GLY A 62 13.82 0.78 6.40
C GLY A 62 14.63 1.78 7.21
N ASP A 63 15.15 1.41 8.38
CA ASP A 63 15.95 2.26 9.29
C ASP A 63 17.25 2.79 8.66
N THR A 64 17.16 3.83 7.83
CA THR A 64 18.27 4.38 7.07
C THR A 64 17.99 5.77 6.51
N GLU A 65 18.99 6.65 6.58
CA GLU A 65 18.98 7.93 5.87
C GLU A 65 19.40 7.83 4.39
N ASP A 66 19.84 6.65 3.94
CA ASP A 66 20.15 6.40 2.54
C ASP A 66 18.88 6.00 1.77
N MET A 67 18.35 6.95 0.99
CA MET A 67 17.12 6.75 0.22
C MET A 67 17.26 5.70 -0.88
N THR A 68 18.48 5.36 -1.31
CA THR A 68 18.70 4.22 -2.20
C THR A 68 18.41 2.92 -1.48
N VAL A 69 18.86 2.79 -0.23
CA VAL A 69 18.60 1.60 0.61
C VAL A 69 17.11 1.52 0.94
N LEU A 70 16.47 2.63 1.35
CA LEU A 70 15.04 2.65 1.63
C LEU A 70 14.22 2.24 0.40
N LYS A 71 14.57 2.75 -0.79
CA LYS A 71 13.94 2.34 -2.04
C LYS A 71 14.09 0.83 -2.29
N GLN A 72 15.29 0.28 -2.10
CA GLN A 72 15.52 -1.16 -2.25
C GLN A 72 14.66 -1.99 -1.30
N LYS A 73 14.41 -1.52 -0.07
CA LYS A 73 13.50 -2.19 0.87
C LYS A 73 12.06 -2.20 0.34
N TRP A 74 11.57 -1.09 -0.21
CA TRP A 74 10.28 -1.07 -0.90
C TRP A 74 10.24 -2.02 -2.10
N ASP A 75 11.30 -2.03 -2.92
CA ASP A 75 11.41 -2.95 -4.06
C ASP A 75 11.34 -4.43 -3.62
N LEU A 76 11.92 -4.79 -2.46
CA LEU A 76 11.84 -6.14 -1.89
C LEU A 76 10.40 -6.52 -1.51
N LEU A 77 9.65 -5.65 -0.83
CA LEU A 77 8.23 -5.91 -0.55
C LEU A 77 7.45 -6.02 -1.87
N GLY A 78 7.74 -5.15 -2.82
CA GLY A 78 7.18 -5.20 -4.17
C GLY A 78 7.47 -6.53 -4.87
N ALA A 79 8.62 -7.15 -4.65
CA ALA A 79 8.96 -8.44 -5.25
C ALA A 79 8.30 -9.66 -4.56
N GLN A 80 7.70 -9.49 -3.37
CA GLN A 80 7.06 -10.60 -2.64
C GLN A 80 5.89 -11.19 -3.46
N PRO A 81 5.94 -12.48 -3.85
CA PRO A 81 4.89 -13.09 -4.68
C PRO A 81 3.51 -13.04 -4.01
N GLY A 82 3.46 -13.24 -2.70
CA GLY A 82 2.22 -13.15 -1.92
C GLY A 82 1.61 -11.74 -1.93
N TYR A 83 2.44 -10.70 -1.82
CA TYR A 83 1.97 -9.32 -1.93
C TYR A 83 1.48 -8.98 -3.34
N GLN A 84 2.17 -9.45 -4.38
CA GLN A 84 1.72 -9.29 -5.77
C GLN A 84 0.36 -9.96 -6.01
N LYS A 85 0.14 -11.15 -5.45
CA LYS A 85 -1.16 -11.84 -5.46
C LYS A 85 -2.24 -11.00 -4.76
N LEU A 86 -1.96 -10.45 -3.58
CA LEU A 86 -2.89 -9.58 -2.85
C LEU A 86 -3.31 -8.38 -3.69
N LYS A 87 -2.36 -7.64 -4.29
CA LYS A 87 -2.67 -6.45 -5.12
C LYS A 87 -3.57 -6.75 -6.32
N GLN A 88 -3.53 -7.97 -6.83
CA GLN A 88 -4.40 -8.39 -7.93
C GLN A 88 -5.84 -8.68 -7.46
N THR A 89 -6.03 -8.89 -6.15
CA THR A 89 -7.32 -9.29 -5.57
C THR A 89 -8.16 -8.13 -5.05
N CYS A 90 -7.53 -7.12 -4.45
CA CYS A 90 -8.21 -5.97 -3.88
C CYS A 90 -7.32 -4.72 -3.84
N PRO A 91 -7.91 -3.52 -3.72
CA PRO A 91 -7.16 -2.30 -3.43
C PRO A 91 -6.40 -2.39 -2.10
N VAL A 92 -5.25 -1.73 -2.07
CA VAL A 92 -4.42 -1.58 -0.88
C VAL A 92 -4.38 -0.11 -0.51
N LEU A 93 -4.80 0.22 0.71
CA LEU A 93 -4.53 1.51 1.32
C LEU A 93 -3.46 1.35 2.38
N ALA A 94 -2.70 2.41 2.63
CA ALA A 94 -1.56 2.34 3.53
C ALA A 94 -1.36 3.64 4.30
N THR A 95 -0.91 3.48 5.55
CA THR A 95 -0.09 4.46 6.27
C THR A 95 1.24 3.80 6.67
N TRP A 96 2.12 4.54 7.33
CA TRP A 96 3.41 4.05 7.83
C TRP A 96 3.46 3.94 9.34
N ASP A 97 4.51 3.29 9.82
CA ASP A 97 5.07 3.46 11.16
C ASP A 97 6.55 3.86 11.05
N ASP A 98 7.28 3.93 12.15
CA ASP A 98 8.66 4.45 12.26
C ASP A 98 9.66 3.76 11.34
N HIS A 99 9.55 2.44 11.17
CA HIS A 99 10.45 1.68 10.32
C HIS A 99 10.30 1.97 8.82
N ASP A 100 9.08 2.24 8.33
CA ASP A 100 8.87 2.69 6.94
C ASP A 100 9.19 4.16 6.77
N TYR A 101 8.98 4.93 7.85
CA TYR A 101 9.25 6.36 7.92
C TYR A 101 10.75 6.64 7.78
N GLY A 102 11.59 5.73 8.28
CA GLY A 102 13.01 5.65 7.97
C GLY A 102 13.94 5.53 9.17
N ALA A 103 13.41 5.54 10.40
CA ALA A 103 14.21 5.32 11.61
C ALA A 103 13.30 4.98 12.80
N ASN A 104 13.70 3.96 13.57
CA ASN A 104 13.06 3.55 14.81
C ASN A 104 12.78 4.71 15.76
N ASP A 105 11.52 4.82 16.17
CA ASP A 105 10.95 5.85 17.03
C ASP A 105 11.24 7.30 16.58
N ALA A 106 11.46 7.54 15.29
CA ALA A 106 11.66 8.89 14.79
C ALA A 106 10.32 9.62 14.56
N GLY A 107 10.36 10.94 14.66
CA GLY A 107 9.26 11.85 14.40
C GLY A 107 9.67 12.98 13.46
N ALA A 108 9.18 14.18 13.73
CA ALA A 108 9.37 15.37 12.90
C ALA A 108 10.84 15.76 12.68
N GLU A 109 11.75 15.29 13.54
CA GLU A 109 13.19 15.51 13.50
C GLU A 109 13.92 14.67 12.43
N TYR A 110 13.29 13.62 11.89
CA TYR A 110 13.93 12.74 10.92
C TYR A 110 14.32 13.50 9.63
N PRO A 111 15.61 13.57 9.25
CA PRO A 111 16.08 14.46 8.19
C PRO A 111 15.59 14.06 6.79
N LYS A 112 15.16 12.81 6.60
CA LYS A 112 14.75 12.26 5.29
C LYS A 112 13.24 12.02 5.17
N LYS A 113 12.43 12.63 6.04
CA LYS A 113 10.97 12.42 6.05
C LYS A 113 10.27 12.77 4.73
N ARG A 114 10.77 13.78 4.00
CA ARG A 114 10.18 14.19 2.70
C ARG A 114 10.50 13.18 1.61
N GLU A 115 11.74 12.72 1.55
CA GLU A 115 12.18 11.69 0.60
C GLU A 115 11.51 10.34 0.90
N SER A 116 11.37 9.99 2.17
CA SER A 116 10.65 8.78 2.61
C SER A 116 9.18 8.84 2.22
N GLN A 117 8.52 10.00 2.41
CA GLN A 117 7.16 10.24 1.91
C GLN A 117 7.07 10.05 0.38
N GLN A 118 8.03 10.56 -0.38
CA GLN A 118 8.05 10.42 -1.82
C GLN A 118 8.15 8.95 -2.24
N LEU A 119 9.02 8.16 -1.60
CA LEU A 119 9.17 6.72 -1.84
C LEU A 119 7.91 5.94 -1.46
N PHE A 120 7.30 6.25 -0.32
CA PHE A 120 6.02 5.68 0.08
C PHE A 120 4.94 5.92 -0.98
N GLN A 121 4.80 7.17 -1.44
CA GLN A 121 3.80 7.54 -2.44
C GLN A 121 4.07 6.91 -3.80
N ASP A 122 5.34 6.77 -4.19
CA ASP A 122 5.73 6.09 -5.43
C ASP A 122 5.44 4.58 -5.36
N PHE A 123 5.74 3.94 -4.23
CA PHE A 123 5.48 2.51 -4.03
C PHE A 123 3.98 2.18 -4.09
N PHE A 124 3.13 2.97 -3.42
CA PHE A 124 1.68 2.79 -3.44
C PHE A 124 0.99 3.40 -4.67
N GLY A 125 1.75 3.88 -5.66
CA GLY A 125 1.21 4.33 -6.94
C GLY A 125 0.32 5.57 -6.85
N ILE A 126 0.58 6.46 -5.88
CA ILE A 126 -0.20 7.70 -5.74
C ILE A 126 0.01 8.57 -6.99
N PRO A 127 -1.04 9.05 -7.69
CA PRO A 127 -0.88 9.84 -8.91
C PRO A 127 0.01 11.07 -8.72
N LYS A 128 0.77 11.45 -9.76
CA LYS A 128 1.73 12.57 -9.69
C LYS A 128 1.05 13.93 -9.43
N ASP A 129 -0.19 14.08 -9.88
CA ASP A 129 -1.05 15.25 -9.70
C ASP A 129 -1.92 15.19 -8.42
N SER A 130 -1.84 14.11 -7.64
CA SER A 130 -2.64 13.96 -6.42
C SER A 130 -2.32 15.08 -5.42
N PRO A 131 -3.33 15.71 -4.78
CA PRO A 131 -3.10 16.65 -3.68
C PRO A 131 -2.29 16.06 -2.52
N ARG A 132 -2.28 14.72 -2.38
CA ARG A 132 -1.45 14.01 -1.39
C ARG A 132 0.04 14.20 -1.63
N ARG A 133 0.47 14.50 -2.86
CA ARG A 133 1.86 14.80 -3.19
C ARG A 133 2.25 16.26 -2.93
N GLN A 134 1.27 17.12 -2.66
CA GLN A 134 1.47 18.56 -2.45
C GLN A 134 1.40 18.96 -0.97
N ARG A 135 1.25 17.99 -0.06
CA ARG A 135 1.17 18.20 1.37
C ARG A 135 2.18 17.35 2.11
N GLU A 136 2.47 17.74 3.34
CA GLU A 136 3.31 16.99 4.25
C GLU A 136 2.52 15.83 4.89
N GLY A 137 3.18 14.68 5.11
CA GLY A 137 2.59 13.47 5.69
C GLY A 137 1.82 12.58 4.71
N VAL A 138 1.58 11.33 5.11
CA VAL A 138 0.94 10.29 4.28
C VAL A 138 -0.54 10.05 4.61
N TYR A 139 -1.08 10.74 5.61
CA TYR A 139 -2.47 10.63 6.05
C TYR A 139 -3.45 10.72 4.88
N HIS A 140 -4.58 10.03 4.95
CA HIS A 140 -5.57 9.99 3.88
C HIS A 140 -6.94 9.54 4.40
N ALA A 141 -8.00 9.85 3.65
CA ALA A 141 -9.33 9.37 3.95
C ALA A 141 -10.02 8.94 2.66
N GLU A 142 -10.75 7.83 2.71
CA GLU A 142 -11.52 7.29 1.59
C GLU A 142 -12.88 6.76 2.09
N ILE A 143 -13.92 6.93 1.28
CA ILE A 143 -15.28 6.50 1.58
C ILE A 143 -15.68 5.42 0.58
N PHE A 144 -16.14 4.28 1.09
CA PHE A 144 -16.62 3.15 0.31
C PHE A 144 -18.11 2.93 0.53
N GLY A 145 -18.78 2.37 -0.49
CA GLY A 145 -20.17 1.95 -0.43
C GLY A 145 -21.22 3.05 -0.69
N PRO A 146 -22.46 2.64 -0.97
CA PRO A 146 -23.54 3.56 -1.34
C PRO A 146 -24.07 4.33 -0.11
N PRO A 147 -24.80 5.45 -0.33
CA PRO A 147 -25.52 6.14 0.74
C PRO A 147 -26.32 5.17 1.64
N GLY A 148 -26.28 5.37 2.95
CA GLY A 148 -26.91 4.48 3.93
C GLY A 148 -26.13 3.21 4.28
N ARG A 149 -25.05 2.88 3.55
CA ARG A 149 -24.15 1.74 3.84
C ARG A 149 -22.67 2.10 3.63
N ARG A 150 -22.29 3.33 4.01
CA ARG A 150 -20.94 3.85 3.82
C ARG A 150 -20.00 3.38 4.92
N VAL A 151 -18.75 3.11 4.53
CA VAL A 151 -17.62 2.96 5.44
C VAL A 151 -16.60 4.04 5.08
N GLN A 152 -16.17 4.83 6.07
CA GLN A 152 -15.10 5.79 5.91
C GLN A 152 -13.84 5.27 6.58
N ILE A 153 -12.75 5.17 5.82
CA ILE A 153 -11.43 4.82 6.33
C ILE A 153 -10.67 6.13 6.55
N LEU A 154 -10.13 6.30 7.76
CA LEU A 154 -9.29 7.43 8.14
C LEU A 154 -7.89 6.88 8.46
N LEU A 155 -6.94 7.11 7.57
CA LEU A 155 -5.54 6.76 7.75
C LEU A 155 -4.80 7.97 8.33
N LEU A 156 -4.31 7.81 9.56
CA LEU A 156 -3.56 8.83 10.27
C LEU A 156 -2.06 8.69 9.99
N ASP A 157 -1.33 9.78 10.15
CA ASP A 157 0.13 9.81 10.13
C ASP A 157 0.63 10.16 11.54
N ALA A 158 1.22 9.17 12.21
CA ALA A 158 1.69 9.29 13.59
C ALA A 158 3.20 9.57 13.70
N ARG A 159 3.87 9.90 12.58
CA ARG A 159 5.32 10.10 12.53
C ARG A 159 5.69 11.49 12.04
N TYR A 160 5.18 11.92 10.88
CA TYR A 160 5.67 13.12 10.18
C TYR A 160 5.70 14.39 11.04
N PHE A 161 4.67 14.55 11.87
CA PHE A 161 4.42 15.73 12.69
C PHE A 161 4.63 15.48 14.18
N ARG A 162 5.00 14.25 14.57
CA ARG A 162 5.19 13.90 15.98
C ARG A 162 6.40 14.67 16.51
N GLY A 163 6.22 15.43 17.58
CA GLY A 163 7.34 16.07 18.26
C GLY A 163 8.25 15.05 18.96
N PRO A 164 9.46 15.47 19.37
CA PRO A 164 10.33 14.66 20.23
C PRO A 164 9.73 14.41 21.61
#